data_AF-A0A516H2Y8-F1
#
_entry.id   AF-A0A516H2Y8-F1
#
_cell.length_a   1.000
_cell.length_b   1.000
_cell.length_c   1.000
_cell.angle_alpha   90.00
_cell.angle_beta   90.00
_cell.angle_gamma   90.00
#
_symmetry.space_group_name_H-M   'P 1'
#
loop_
_entity.id
_entity.type
_entity.pdbx_description
1 polymer ?
#
loop_
_entity_poly.entity_id
_entity_poly.type
_entity_poly.pdbx_seq_one_letter_code
_entity_poly.pdbx_strand_id
1 'polypeptide(L)'
;MQIGHRHEVRILYGDPAHGSRALYRQAMVGAGFTNLREFDTLEGFTDLVAVAQSDLILMDTSLPGGDVARLVADLRHGKLGINPYLPLILTTWEAERSLVRRLVDSGADDLLIKPLSTKALLDRLEAVALNRKPFVVTSDYIGPDRRRIEARRESNVPLFDVPNPMRAKLTGESFDARGLQQAVMAMNEQINLQRLRASAFRIAFVAAQIVPLYKAQTMPDAHTLAMLRDLIVSTEDIQRRIADTDLAHVGQICERLLLPARQMYERGEDFVFTIDWQKSFDLLKSLGDAVLALFHPDRDTAALAGEVAVAIDRFQARRMAQEAGQLPQV
;
A
#
# COMPACT_ATOMS: atom_id res chain seq x y z
N MET A 1 10.79 8.26 -31.29
CA MET A 1 11.91 7.82 -30.43
C MET A 1 12.06 6.32 -30.65
N GLN A 2 13.18 5.86 -31.19
CA GLN A 2 13.39 4.44 -31.50
C GLN A 2 13.60 3.73 -30.16
N ILE A 3 12.61 2.99 -29.69
CA ILE A 3 12.63 2.32 -28.39
C ILE A 3 13.54 1.08 -28.52
N GLY A 4 14.84 1.28 -28.34
CA GLY A 4 15.90 0.40 -28.86
C GLY A 4 16.06 -0.97 -28.19
N HIS A 5 15.60 -1.13 -26.94
CA HIS A 5 15.92 -2.32 -26.13
C HIS A 5 14.70 -3.10 -25.64
N ARG A 6 13.59 -3.09 -26.40
CA ARG A 6 12.38 -3.89 -26.04
C ARG A 6 12.67 -5.38 -25.83
N HIS A 7 13.63 -5.92 -26.58
CA HIS A 7 14.05 -7.32 -26.49
C HIS A 7 14.76 -7.66 -25.15
N GLU A 8 15.30 -6.66 -24.45
CA GLU A 8 15.96 -6.84 -23.14
C GLU A 8 14.97 -6.78 -21.97
N VAL A 9 13.76 -6.24 -22.19
CA VAL A 9 12.72 -6.11 -21.16
C VAL A 9 12.12 -7.48 -20.86
N ARG A 10 12.21 -7.88 -19.59
CA ARG A 10 11.72 -9.15 -19.05
C ARG A 10 10.31 -8.97 -18.52
N ILE A 11 9.34 -9.59 -19.18
CA ILE A 11 7.93 -9.48 -18.80
C ILE A 11 7.45 -10.82 -18.24
N LEU A 12 6.95 -10.78 -17.00
CA LEU A 12 6.13 -11.87 -16.46
C LEU A 12 4.69 -11.58 -16.83
N TYR A 13 4.00 -12.54 -17.44
CA TYR A 13 2.59 -12.36 -17.75
C TYR A 13 1.76 -13.60 -17.45
N GLY A 14 0.57 -13.43 -16.88
CA GLY A 14 -0.24 -14.57 -16.47
C GLY A 14 -1.72 -14.35 -16.61
N ASP A 15 -2.38 -15.42 -17.01
CA ASP A 15 -3.82 -15.51 -17.25
C ASP A 15 -4.23 -16.98 -17.10
N PRO A 16 -5.38 -17.33 -16.49
CA PRO A 16 -5.78 -18.73 -16.43
C PRO A 16 -6.07 -19.30 -17.82
N ALA A 17 -6.53 -18.47 -18.78
CA ALA A 17 -6.86 -18.91 -20.11
C ALA A 17 -5.64 -18.89 -21.04
N HIS A 18 -5.26 -20.06 -21.57
CA HIS A 18 -4.17 -20.20 -22.54
C HIS A 18 -4.35 -19.30 -23.77
N GLY A 19 -5.58 -19.13 -24.26
CA GLY A 19 -5.87 -18.24 -25.39
C GLY A 19 -5.50 -16.78 -25.13
N SER A 20 -5.78 -16.27 -23.93
CA SER A 20 -5.38 -14.91 -23.52
C SER A 20 -3.85 -14.79 -23.49
N ARG A 21 -3.16 -15.78 -22.90
CA ARG A 21 -1.68 -15.81 -22.84
C ARG A 21 -1.07 -15.79 -24.24
N ALA A 22 -1.62 -16.56 -25.18
CA ALA A 22 -1.19 -16.57 -26.57
C ALA A 22 -1.37 -15.20 -27.26
N LEU A 23 -2.50 -14.52 -27.01
CA LEU A 23 -2.77 -13.19 -27.54
C LEU A 23 -1.81 -12.13 -26.97
N TYR A 24 -1.55 -12.16 -25.66
CA TYR A 24 -0.58 -11.27 -25.03
C TYR A 24 0.82 -11.48 -25.61
N ARG A 25 1.25 -12.75 -25.75
CA ARG A 25 2.52 -13.09 -26.38
C ARG A 25 2.62 -12.55 -27.80
N GLN A 26 1.60 -12.78 -28.64
CA GLN A 26 1.59 -12.31 -30.02
C GLN A 26 1.68 -10.78 -30.10
N ALA A 27 0.92 -10.06 -29.27
CA ALA A 27 0.95 -8.61 -29.17
C ALA A 27 2.34 -8.08 -28.76
N MET A 28 2.91 -8.65 -27.70
CA MET A 28 4.21 -8.23 -27.15
C MET A 28 5.37 -8.55 -28.09
N VAL A 29 5.39 -9.74 -28.70
CA VAL A 29 6.40 -10.13 -29.70
C VAL A 29 6.30 -9.26 -30.95
N GLY A 30 5.09 -9.00 -31.45
CA GLY A 30 4.87 -8.09 -32.58
C GLY A 30 5.36 -6.67 -32.31
N ALA A 31 5.39 -6.25 -31.04
CA ALA A 31 5.97 -4.98 -30.60
C ALA A 31 7.48 -5.05 -30.31
N GLY A 32 8.13 -6.21 -30.40
CA GLY A 32 9.57 -6.38 -30.19
C GLY A 32 9.98 -6.78 -28.77
N PHE A 33 9.03 -7.12 -27.89
CA PHE A 33 9.32 -7.72 -26.58
C PHE A 33 9.47 -9.23 -26.73
N THR A 34 10.67 -9.76 -26.52
CA THR A 34 10.97 -11.19 -26.77
C THR A 34 11.29 -11.97 -25.49
N ASN A 35 11.64 -11.31 -24.39
CA ASN A 35 11.94 -11.96 -23.12
C ASN A 35 10.68 -12.08 -22.24
N LEU A 36 9.85 -13.05 -22.58
CA LEU A 36 8.51 -13.23 -22.00
C LEU A 36 8.42 -14.56 -21.25
N ARG A 37 7.98 -14.53 -19.99
CA ARG A 37 7.69 -15.73 -19.19
C ARG A 37 6.24 -15.74 -18.76
N GLU A 38 5.59 -16.87 -18.94
CA GLU A 38 4.18 -17.02 -18.59
C GLU A 38 3.96 -17.79 -17.30
N PHE A 39 2.82 -17.54 -16.65
CA PHE A 39 2.30 -18.29 -15.53
C PHE A 39 0.77 -18.40 -15.62
N ASP A 40 0.20 -19.40 -14.96
CA ASP A 40 -1.24 -19.67 -14.96
C ASP A 40 -1.84 -19.87 -13.56
N THR A 41 -1.03 -19.72 -12.51
CA THR A 41 -1.46 -19.70 -11.10
C THR A 41 -0.72 -18.62 -10.31
N LEU A 42 -1.26 -18.19 -9.17
CA LEU A 42 -0.58 -17.25 -8.27
C LEU A 42 0.63 -17.88 -7.55
N GLU A 43 0.60 -19.19 -7.33
CA GLU A 43 1.75 -19.94 -6.82
C GLU A 43 2.91 -19.89 -7.82
N GLY A 44 2.65 -20.21 -9.09
CA GLY A 44 3.66 -20.13 -10.15
C GLY A 44 4.20 -18.72 -10.35
N PHE A 45 3.38 -17.68 -10.19
CA PHE A 45 3.87 -16.31 -10.14
C PHE A 45 4.82 -16.08 -8.96
N THR A 46 4.47 -16.56 -7.77
CA THR A 46 5.26 -16.37 -6.54
C THR A 46 6.63 -17.02 -6.68
N ASP A 47 6.70 -18.22 -7.24
CA ASP A 47 7.96 -18.90 -7.54
C ASP A 47 8.80 -18.11 -8.55
N LEU A 48 8.16 -17.61 -9.62
CA LEU A 48 8.86 -16.85 -10.65
C LEU A 48 9.38 -15.51 -10.13
N VAL A 49 8.59 -14.75 -9.37
CA VAL A 49 9.00 -13.42 -8.90
C VAL A 49 10.11 -13.49 -7.84
N ALA A 50 10.26 -14.63 -7.16
CA ALA A 50 11.34 -14.88 -6.21
C ALA A 50 12.71 -15.07 -6.89
N VAL A 51 12.76 -15.68 -8.08
CA VAL A 51 14.01 -16.07 -8.74
C VAL A 51 14.29 -15.33 -10.04
N ALA A 52 13.25 -14.85 -10.71
CA ALA A 52 13.37 -14.16 -11.99
C ALA A 52 13.47 -12.66 -11.76
N GLN A 53 14.55 -12.07 -12.25
CA GLN A 53 14.58 -10.63 -12.44
C GLN A 53 13.58 -10.27 -13.54
N SER A 54 12.52 -9.58 -13.16
CA SER A 54 11.50 -9.06 -14.08
C SER A 54 11.58 -7.55 -14.13
N ASP A 55 11.05 -6.97 -15.21
CA ASP A 55 11.00 -5.52 -15.41
C ASP A 55 9.55 -5.03 -15.50
N LEU A 56 8.59 -5.92 -15.74
CA LEU A 56 7.15 -5.67 -15.71
C LEU A 56 6.37 -6.96 -15.41
N ILE A 57 5.23 -6.79 -14.74
CA ILE A 57 4.25 -7.84 -14.47
C ILE A 57 2.91 -7.48 -15.15
N LEU A 58 2.35 -8.42 -15.89
CA LEU A 58 0.98 -8.38 -16.41
C LEU A 58 0.20 -9.56 -15.80
N MET A 59 -0.80 -9.30 -14.97
CA MET A 59 -1.43 -10.37 -14.20
C MET A 59 -2.95 -10.30 -14.29
N ASP A 60 -3.57 -11.43 -14.63
CA ASP A 60 -5.02 -11.54 -14.58
C ASP A 60 -5.55 -11.74 -13.15
N THR A 61 -6.67 -11.10 -12.84
CA THR A 61 -7.27 -11.16 -11.51
C THR A 61 -7.96 -12.49 -11.20
N SER A 62 -8.25 -13.30 -12.22
CA SER A 62 -8.94 -14.59 -12.08
C SER A 62 -7.99 -15.79 -11.99
N LEU A 63 -6.68 -15.55 -11.85
CA LEU A 63 -5.70 -16.61 -11.63
C LEU A 63 -6.03 -17.41 -10.36
N PRO A 64 -6.00 -18.76 -10.43
CA PRO A 64 -6.25 -19.59 -9.26
C PRO A 64 -5.10 -19.49 -8.24
N GLY A 65 -5.43 -19.79 -6.98
CA GLY A 65 -4.45 -19.89 -5.90
C GLY A 65 -4.44 -18.73 -4.90
N GLY A 66 -5.42 -17.83 -4.93
CA GLY A 66 -5.58 -16.81 -3.88
C GLY A 66 -6.20 -15.49 -4.34
N ASP A 67 -5.97 -14.45 -3.55
CA ASP A 67 -6.45 -13.09 -3.80
C ASP A 67 -5.34 -12.24 -4.43
N VAL A 68 -5.55 -11.82 -5.68
CA VAL A 68 -4.61 -10.97 -6.42
C VAL A 68 -4.40 -9.61 -5.77
N ALA A 69 -5.43 -8.98 -5.21
CA ALA A 69 -5.28 -7.69 -4.54
C ALA A 69 -4.36 -7.82 -3.33
N ARG A 70 -4.52 -8.90 -2.55
CA ARG A 70 -3.64 -9.19 -1.41
C ARG A 70 -2.21 -9.46 -1.88
N LEU A 71 -2.02 -10.25 -2.94
CA LEU A 71 -0.70 -10.56 -3.48
C LEU A 71 0.04 -9.31 -3.99
N VAL A 72 -0.67 -8.40 -4.69
CA VAL A 72 -0.10 -7.12 -5.11
C VAL A 72 0.28 -6.28 -3.89
N ALA A 73 -0.56 -6.20 -2.87
CA ALA A 73 -0.23 -5.51 -1.64
C ALA A 73 1.01 -6.13 -0.97
N ASP A 74 1.10 -7.45 -0.88
CA ASP A 74 2.25 -8.16 -0.30
C ASP A 74 3.55 -7.90 -1.09
N LEU A 75 3.48 -7.82 -2.42
CA LEU A 75 4.59 -7.37 -3.28
C LEU A 75 5.02 -5.95 -2.93
N ARG A 76 4.08 -4.99 -2.84
CA ARG A 76 4.39 -3.58 -2.51
C ARG A 76 4.95 -3.39 -1.11
N HIS A 77 4.56 -4.26 -0.17
CA HIS A 77 5.08 -4.25 1.20
C HIS A 77 6.41 -5.00 1.34
N GLY A 78 6.99 -5.50 0.25
CA GLY A 78 8.28 -6.19 0.25
C GLY A 78 8.23 -7.59 0.87
N LYS A 79 7.04 -8.20 0.97
CA LYS A 79 6.89 -9.58 1.48
C LYS A 79 7.15 -10.63 0.39
N LEU A 80 7.12 -10.22 -0.87
CA LEU A 80 7.31 -11.08 -2.04
C LEU A 80 8.30 -10.42 -3.01
N GLY A 81 9.15 -11.24 -3.63
CA GLY A 81 10.13 -10.78 -4.62
C GLY A 81 11.22 -9.87 -4.06
N ILE A 82 12.12 -9.41 -4.94
CA ILE A 82 13.27 -8.57 -4.60
C ILE A 82 13.07 -7.08 -4.90
N ASN A 83 12.04 -6.75 -5.70
CA ASN A 83 11.76 -5.38 -6.12
C ASN A 83 10.26 -5.08 -5.96
N PRO A 84 9.85 -4.38 -4.89
CA PRO A 84 8.45 -4.02 -4.66
C PRO A 84 7.94 -2.96 -5.64
N TYR A 85 8.82 -2.36 -6.44
CA TYR A 85 8.52 -1.25 -7.34
C TYR A 85 8.32 -1.68 -8.80
N LEU A 86 8.29 -2.97 -9.10
CA LEU A 86 8.02 -3.43 -10.46
C LEU A 86 6.74 -2.81 -11.02
N PRO A 87 6.75 -2.28 -12.27
CA PRO A 87 5.54 -1.94 -12.99
C PRO A 87 4.61 -3.15 -13.04
N LEU A 88 3.37 -2.98 -12.56
CA LEU A 88 2.39 -4.05 -12.44
C LEU A 88 1.05 -3.62 -13.03
N ILE A 89 0.62 -4.30 -14.10
CA ILE A 89 -0.67 -4.11 -14.75
C ILE A 89 -1.56 -5.31 -14.43
N LEU A 90 -2.78 -5.04 -13.98
CA LEU A 90 -3.80 -6.06 -13.80
C LEU A 90 -4.71 -6.16 -15.02
N THR A 91 -5.18 -7.36 -15.35
CA THR A 91 -6.27 -7.57 -16.32
C THR A 91 -7.46 -8.22 -15.64
N THR A 92 -8.68 -7.86 -16.03
CA THR A 92 -9.89 -8.45 -15.44
C THR A 92 -11.06 -8.46 -16.42
N TRP A 93 -11.95 -9.44 -16.29
CA TRP A 93 -13.27 -9.43 -16.95
C TRP A 93 -14.32 -8.65 -16.15
N GLU A 94 -14.06 -8.37 -14.87
CA GLU A 94 -15.03 -7.79 -13.96
C GLU A 94 -14.88 -6.27 -13.86
N ALA A 95 -15.94 -5.54 -14.22
CA ALA A 95 -15.98 -4.08 -14.17
C ALA A 95 -16.71 -3.55 -12.91
N GLU A 96 -16.99 -4.40 -11.93
CA GLU A 96 -17.68 -4.00 -10.72
C GLU A 96 -16.87 -2.94 -9.97
N ARG A 97 -17.50 -1.80 -9.64
CA ARG A 97 -16.82 -0.64 -9.06
C ARG A 97 -16.10 -0.99 -7.75
N SER A 98 -16.68 -1.86 -6.91
CA SER A 98 -16.07 -2.25 -5.63
C SER A 98 -14.79 -3.06 -5.86
N LEU A 99 -14.81 -4.04 -6.77
CA LEU A 99 -13.64 -4.83 -7.14
C LEU A 99 -12.56 -3.99 -7.81
N VAL A 100 -12.92 -3.19 -8.83
CA VAL A 100 -11.99 -2.28 -9.50
C VAL A 100 -11.26 -1.41 -8.49
N ARG A 101 -12.00 -0.89 -7.51
CA ARG A 101 -11.42 -0.10 -6.44
C ARG A 101 -10.46 -0.91 -5.57
N ARG A 102 -10.83 -2.11 -5.10
CA ARG A 102 -9.93 -2.98 -4.32
C ARG A 102 -8.64 -3.29 -5.08
N LEU A 103 -8.73 -3.55 -6.38
CA LEU A 103 -7.57 -3.85 -7.23
C LEU A 103 -6.67 -2.62 -7.41
N VAL A 104 -7.24 -1.43 -7.59
CA VAL A 104 -6.46 -0.18 -7.67
C VAL A 104 -5.82 0.16 -6.32
N ASP A 105 -6.58 0.00 -5.23
CA ASP A 105 -6.16 0.26 -3.86
C ASP A 105 -5.15 -0.80 -3.35
N SER A 106 -4.92 -1.89 -4.09
CA SER A 106 -3.83 -2.84 -3.80
C SER A 106 -2.43 -2.30 -4.11
N GLY A 107 -2.33 -1.24 -4.93
CA GLY A 107 -1.06 -0.68 -5.39
C GLY A 107 -0.64 -1.10 -6.80
N ALA A 108 -1.55 -1.66 -7.60
CA ALA A 108 -1.32 -1.88 -9.03
C ALA A 108 -1.04 -0.55 -9.77
N ASP A 109 -0.20 -0.57 -10.80
CA ASP A 109 0.11 0.61 -11.64
C ASP A 109 -1.03 0.94 -12.60
N ASP A 110 -1.64 -0.09 -13.20
CA ASP A 110 -2.79 0.07 -14.09
C ASP A 110 -3.72 -1.15 -14.04
N LEU A 111 -4.94 -0.98 -14.52
CA LEU A 111 -5.97 -2.02 -14.63
C LEU A 111 -6.60 -1.97 -16.04
N LEU A 112 -6.57 -3.09 -16.72
CA LEU A 112 -7.17 -3.28 -18.04
C LEU A 112 -8.42 -4.17 -17.93
N ILE A 113 -9.55 -3.64 -18.40
CA ILE A 113 -10.81 -4.40 -18.50
C ILE A 113 -10.82 -5.13 -19.84
N LYS A 114 -11.15 -6.41 -19.80
CA LYS A 114 -11.31 -7.28 -20.97
C LYS A 114 -12.71 -7.14 -21.60
N PRO A 115 -12.83 -7.37 -22.92
CA PRO A 115 -11.78 -7.76 -23.86
C PRO A 115 -10.85 -6.59 -24.21
N LEU A 116 -9.55 -6.85 -24.32
CA LEU A 116 -8.54 -5.83 -24.60
C LEU A 116 -7.92 -6.00 -25.98
N SER A 117 -7.68 -4.89 -26.69
CA SER A 117 -7.00 -4.90 -27.99
C SER A 117 -5.49 -4.91 -27.82
N THR A 118 -4.76 -5.38 -28.84
CA THR A 118 -3.30 -5.29 -28.91
C THR A 118 -2.81 -3.86 -28.66
N LYS A 119 -3.47 -2.87 -29.28
CA LYS A 119 -3.15 -1.45 -29.06
C LYS A 119 -3.33 -1.04 -27.60
N ALA A 120 -4.47 -1.40 -26.99
CA ALA A 120 -4.73 -1.05 -25.59
C ALA A 120 -3.67 -1.65 -24.65
N LEU A 121 -3.26 -2.91 -24.87
CA LEU A 121 -2.19 -3.53 -24.10
C LEU A 121 -0.86 -2.77 -24.23
N LEU A 122 -0.42 -2.53 -25.47
CA LEU A 122 0.86 -1.88 -25.74
C LEU A 122 0.89 -0.44 -25.23
N ASP A 123 -0.20 0.32 -25.41
CA ASP A 123 -0.34 1.69 -24.92
C ASP A 123 -0.19 1.72 -23.36
N ARG A 124 -0.70 0.71 -22.63
CA ARG A 124 -0.52 0.63 -21.17
C ARG A 124 0.87 0.21 -20.74
N LEU A 125 1.49 -0.74 -21.44
CA LEU A 125 2.88 -1.12 -21.20
C LEU A 125 3.82 0.08 -21.34
N GLU A 126 3.61 0.91 -22.37
CA GLU A 126 4.38 2.13 -22.58
C GLU A 126 4.07 3.20 -21.51
N ALA A 127 2.79 3.36 -21.12
CA ALA A 127 2.40 4.32 -20.11
C ALA A 127 3.02 4.04 -18.73
N VAL A 128 3.03 2.78 -18.27
CA VAL A 128 3.66 2.43 -16.97
C VAL A 128 5.18 2.48 -17.00
N ALA A 129 5.79 2.46 -18.19
CA ALA A 129 7.23 2.66 -18.35
C ALA A 129 7.60 4.15 -18.36
N LEU A 130 6.95 4.94 -19.21
CA LEU A 130 7.39 6.31 -19.52
C LEU A 130 6.64 7.39 -18.74
N ASN A 131 5.38 7.14 -18.37
CA ASN A 131 4.49 8.11 -17.73
C ASN A 131 3.97 7.57 -16.39
N ARG A 132 4.83 6.83 -15.68
CA ARG A 132 4.48 6.22 -14.39
C ARG A 132 4.20 7.31 -13.36
N LYS A 133 3.10 7.16 -12.62
CA LYS A 133 2.80 8.06 -11.49
C LYS A 133 3.78 7.81 -10.35
N PRO A 134 4.20 8.87 -9.62
CA PRO A 134 5.00 8.70 -8.42
C PRO A 134 4.20 7.94 -7.36
N PHE A 135 4.91 7.29 -6.45
CA PHE A 135 4.31 6.54 -5.36
C PHE A 135 3.96 7.45 -4.19
N VAL A 136 2.94 7.05 -3.44
CA VAL A 136 2.56 7.62 -2.15
C VAL A 136 2.52 6.48 -1.13
N VAL A 137 2.89 6.80 0.11
CA VAL A 137 2.95 5.86 1.23
C VAL A 137 2.14 6.40 2.39
N THR A 138 1.11 5.65 2.78
CA THR A 138 0.27 5.89 3.97
C THR A 138 0.43 4.74 4.95
N SER A 139 -0.35 4.73 6.03
CA SER A 139 -0.37 3.64 7.03
C SER A 139 -0.94 2.33 6.50
N ASP A 140 -1.63 2.35 5.36
CA ASP A 140 -2.35 1.21 4.78
C ASP A 140 -2.09 1.02 3.26
N TYR A 141 -1.49 2.00 2.58
CA TYR A 141 -1.25 1.96 1.13
C TYR A 141 0.21 2.25 0.75
N ILE A 142 0.72 1.50 -0.23
CA ILE A 142 1.99 1.75 -0.91
C ILE A 142 1.75 1.55 -2.40
N GLY A 143 1.82 2.62 -3.19
CA GLY A 143 1.58 2.51 -4.63
C GLY A 143 1.43 3.87 -5.33
N PRO A 144 1.07 3.84 -6.62
CA PRO A 144 0.98 5.05 -7.44
C PRO A 144 -0.06 6.05 -6.91
N ASP A 145 0.27 7.34 -6.91
CA ASP A 145 -0.60 8.37 -6.37
C ASP A 145 -1.92 8.49 -7.17
N ARG A 146 -3.03 8.17 -6.50
CA ARG A 146 -4.39 8.24 -7.05
C ARG A 146 -5.16 9.50 -6.62
N ARG A 147 -4.59 10.35 -5.76
CA ARG A 147 -5.26 11.57 -5.29
C ARG A 147 -5.57 12.52 -6.46
N ARG A 148 -6.72 13.19 -6.38
CA ARG A 148 -7.07 14.28 -7.30
C ARG A 148 -6.16 15.49 -7.04
N ILE A 149 -6.02 16.38 -8.02
CA ILE A 149 -5.08 17.52 -7.93
C ILE A 149 -5.38 18.38 -6.69
N GLU A 150 -6.65 18.60 -6.36
CA GLU A 150 -7.06 19.36 -5.19
C GLU A 150 -6.62 18.66 -3.89
N ALA A 151 -6.93 17.38 -3.76
CA ALA A 151 -6.52 16.57 -2.61
C ALA A 151 -4.99 16.42 -2.50
N ARG A 152 -4.24 16.48 -3.61
CA ARG A 152 -2.78 16.51 -3.60
C ARG A 152 -2.24 17.81 -3.02
N ARG A 153 -2.83 18.96 -3.37
CA ARG A 153 -2.39 20.28 -2.88
C ARG A 153 -2.61 20.43 -1.37
N GLU A 154 -3.61 19.76 -0.83
CA GLU A 154 -3.96 19.79 0.60
C GLU A 154 -3.20 18.75 1.45
N SER A 155 -2.46 17.85 0.80
CA SER A 155 -1.80 16.72 1.46
C SER A 155 -0.30 16.93 1.58
N ASN A 156 0.21 16.85 2.81
CA ASN A 156 1.64 16.92 3.09
C ASN A 156 2.36 15.57 2.92
N VAL A 157 1.67 14.53 2.41
CA VAL A 157 2.28 13.21 2.23
C VAL A 157 3.20 13.24 1.00
N PRO A 158 4.50 12.91 1.17
CA PRO A 158 5.50 12.99 0.11
C PRO A 158 5.20 12.03 -1.04
N LEU A 159 5.76 12.36 -2.20
CA LEU A 159 5.74 11.56 -3.41
C LEU A 159 7.12 11.00 -3.68
N PHE A 160 7.17 9.74 -4.11
CA PHE A 160 8.41 9.01 -4.37
C PHE A 160 8.49 8.63 -5.84
N ASP A 161 9.55 9.06 -6.54
CA ASP A 161 9.86 8.52 -7.86
C ASP A 161 10.61 7.19 -7.68
N VAL A 162 9.90 6.08 -7.87
CA VAL A 162 10.40 4.75 -7.58
C VAL A 162 11.16 4.17 -8.78
N PRO A 163 12.16 3.29 -8.56
CA PRO A 163 12.91 2.66 -9.64
C PRO A 163 12.00 1.95 -10.66
N ASN A 164 12.28 2.16 -11.95
CA ASN A 164 11.54 1.55 -13.05
C ASN A 164 12.51 0.86 -14.02
N PRO A 165 12.76 -0.45 -13.84
CA PRO A 165 13.69 -1.21 -14.69
C PRO A 165 13.27 -1.22 -16.17
N MET A 166 11.96 -1.22 -16.44
CA MET A 166 11.45 -1.15 -17.81
C MET A 166 11.76 0.20 -18.46
N ARG A 167 11.52 1.32 -17.76
CA ARG A 167 11.87 2.66 -18.27
C ARG A 167 13.33 2.74 -18.65
N ALA A 168 14.21 2.29 -17.75
CA ALA A 168 15.65 2.39 -17.95
C ALA A 168 16.10 1.65 -19.22
N LYS A 169 15.61 0.42 -19.42
CA LYS A 169 15.87 -0.35 -20.65
C LYS A 169 15.30 0.34 -21.88
N LEU A 170 14.04 0.77 -21.87
CA LEU A 170 13.40 1.37 -23.04
C LEU A 170 14.04 2.70 -23.48
N THR A 171 14.58 3.46 -22.54
CA THR A 171 15.23 4.76 -22.79
C THR A 171 16.72 4.67 -23.10
N GLY A 172 17.34 3.50 -22.88
CA GLY A 172 18.78 3.32 -23.04
C GLY A 172 19.60 4.01 -21.95
N GLU A 173 18.97 4.37 -20.81
CA GLU A 173 19.71 4.78 -19.62
C GLU A 173 20.70 3.67 -19.25
N SER A 174 21.97 4.02 -19.00
CA SER A 174 22.96 3.04 -18.53
C SER A 174 22.48 2.51 -17.18
N PHE A 175 21.99 1.27 -17.20
CA PHE A 175 21.30 0.70 -16.06
C PHE A 175 21.82 -0.72 -15.83
N ASP A 176 22.95 -0.79 -15.11
CA ASP A 176 23.49 -2.07 -14.69
C ASP A 176 22.65 -2.66 -13.53
N ALA A 177 22.71 -3.99 -13.38
CA ALA A 177 21.92 -4.69 -12.37
C ALA A 177 22.26 -4.22 -10.94
N ARG A 178 23.50 -3.79 -10.72
CA ARG A 178 23.99 -3.30 -9.42
C ARG A 178 23.38 -1.94 -9.07
N GLY A 179 23.37 -1.01 -10.01
CA GLY A 179 22.76 0.31 -9.86
C GLY A 179 21.27 0.21 -9.59
N LEU A 180 20.55 -0.67 -10.30
CA LEU A 180 19.13 -0.95 -9.99
C LEU A 180 18.97 -1.46 -8.55
N GLN A 181 19.79 -2.43 -8.14
CA GLN A 181 19.70 -2.99 -6.80
C GLN A 181 19.96 -1.93 -5.72
N GLN A 182 20.97 -1.06 -5.91
CA GLN A 182 21.27 0.05 -5.01
C GLN A 182 20.11 1.06 -4.97
N ALA A 183 19.53 1.42 -6.12
CA ALA A 183 18.39 2.32 -6.18
C ALA A 183 17.16 1.74 -5.48
N VAL A 184 16.89 0.43 -5.63
CA VAL A 184 15.81 -0.27 -4.91
C VAL A 184 16.07 -0.29 -3.42
N MET A 185 17.31 -0.58 -2.98
CA MET A 185 17.67 -0.56 -1.56
C MET A 185 17.50 0.82 -0.92
N ALA A 186 18.00 1.88 -1.58
CA ALA A 186 17.83 3.26 -1.11
C ALA A 186 16.36 3.69 -1.06
N MET A 187 15.56 3.26 -2.05
CA MET A 187 14.12 3.54 -2.05
C MET A 187 13.39 2.76 -0.96
N ASN A 188 13.77 1.50 -0.70
CA ASN A 188 13.20 0.70 0.39
C ASN A 188 13.40 1.38 1.74
N GLU A 189 14.60 1.93 2.01
CA GLU A 189 14.87 2.68 3.24
C GLU A 189 13.94 3.89 3.41
N GLN A 190 13.79 4.70 2.37
CA GLN A 190 12.92 5.88 2.37
C GLN A 190 11.43 5.50 2.56
N ILE A 191 10.96 4.50 1.82
CA ILE A 191 9.57 4.02 1.87
C ILE A 191 9.28 3.39 3.25
N ASN A 192 10.23 2.62 3.81
CA ASN A 192 10.09 2.02 5.14
C ASN A 192 10.00 3.09 6.23
N LEU A 193 10.87 4.11 6.20
CA LEU A 193 10.80 5.22 7.15
C LEU A 193 9.48 5.98 7.04
N GLN A 194 9.04 6.27 5.81
CA GLN A 194 7.75 6.93 5.61
C GLN A 194 6.57 6.08 6.08
N ARG A 195 6.63 4.75 5.89
CA ARG A 195 5.61 3.83 6.37
C ARG A 195 5.55 3.82 7.89
N LEU A 196 6.70 3.76 8.56
CA LEU A 196 6.79 3.83 10.02
C LEU A 196 6.18 5.13 10.56
N ARG A 197 6.52 6.26 9.95
CA ARG A 197 5.92 7.58 10.28
C ARG A 197 4.41 7.61 10.07
N ALA A 198 3.93 7.11 8.94
CA ALA A 198 2.50 7.07 8.65
C ALA A 198 1.73 6.16 9.63
N SER A 199 2.27 4.97 9.95
CA SER A 199 1.69 4.06 10.94
C SER A 199 1.70 4.68 12.35
N ALA A 200 2.77 5.35 12.74
CA ALA A 200 2.86 6.04 14.02
C ALA A 200 1.82 7.16 14.15
N PHE A 201 1.65 7.96 13.09
CA PHE A 201 0.59 8.96 13.01
C PHE A 201 -0.80 8.32 13.10
N ARG A 202 -1.04 7.21 12.40
CA ARG A 202 -2.33 6.49 12.44
C ARG A 202 -2.65 6.00 13.85
N ILE A 203 -1.66 5.46 14.58
CA ILE A 203 -1.83 5.02 15.98
C ILE A 203 -2.25 6.19 16.87
N ALA A 204 -1.49 7.30 16.84
CA ALA A 204 -1.80 8.48 17.65
C ALA A 204 -3.18 9.07 17.30
N PHE A 205 -3.49 9.14 16.01
CA PHE A 205 -4.79 9.62 15.50
C PHE A 205 -5.96 8.75 15.95
N VAL A 206 -5.83 7.41 15.88
CA VAL A 206 -6.88 6.51 16.36
C VAL A 206 -7.03 6.62 17.87
N ALA A 207 -5.93 6.56 18.62
CA ALA A 207 -5.96 6.66 20.08
C ALA A 207 -6.62 7.96 20.55
N ALA A 208 -6.32 9.08 19.89
CA ALA A 208 -6.90 10.39 20.17
C ALA A 208 -8.42 10.48 19.95
N GLN A 209 -8.98 9.68 19.04
CA GLN A 209 -10.43 9.63 18.79
C GLN A 209 -11.17 8.61 19.65
N ILE A 210 -10.52 7.48 19.91
CA ILE A 210 -11.07 6.42 20.75
C ILE A 210 -11.22 6.93 22.18
N VAL A 211 -10.16 7.49 22.76
CA VAL A 211 -10.13 7.84 24.20
C VAL A 211 -11.31 8.73 24.64
N PRO A 212 -11.72 9.79 23.92
CA PRO A 212 -12.92 10.56 24.24
C PRO A 212 -14.22 9.74 24.27
N LEU A 213 -14.44 8.86 23.29
CA LEU A 213 -15.64 8.00 23.23
C LEU A 213 -15.72 7.11 24.47
N TYR A 214 -14.58 6.53 24.87
CA TYR A 214 -14.52 5.69 26.05
C TYR A 214 -14.68 6.47 27.37
N LYS A 215 -14.12 7.68 27.47
CA LYS A 215 -14.34 8.57 28.64
C LYS A 215 -15.80 8.96 28.79
N ALA A 216 -16.53 9.06 27.68
CA ALA A 216 -17.97 9.28 27.65
C ALA A 216 -18.80 7.99 27.83
N GLN A 217 -18.16 6.84 28.07
CA GLN A 217 -18.80 5.52 28.15
C GLN A 217 -19.68 5.18 26.93
N THR A 218 -19.27 5.64 25.75
CA THR A 218 -19.96 5.34 24.49
C THR A 218 -19.57 3.94 24.03
N MET A 219 -20.56 3.05 23.82
CA MET A 219 -20.30 1.69 23.36
C MET A 219 -19.62 1.68 21.98
N PRO A 220 -18.68 0.76 21.72
CA PRO A 220 -18.00 0.70 20.43
C PRO A 220 -18.97 0.28 19.33
N ASP A 221 -19.17 1.15 18.34
CA ASP A 221 -19.89 0.81 17.12
C ASP A 221 -18.96 0.16 16.07
N ALA A 222 -19.52 -0.27 14.94
CA ALA A 222 -18.76 -0.87 13.85
C ALA A 222 -17.58 0.00 13.37
N HIS A 223 -17.74 1.33 13.44
CA HIS A 223 -16.70 2.28 13.10
C HIS A 223 -15.55 2.28 14.11
N THR A 224 -15.88 2.33 15.40
CA THR A 224 -14.92 2.26 16.50
C THR A 224 -14.13 0.95 16.44
N LEU A 225 -14.79 -0.18 16.13
CA LEU A 225 -14.13 -1.46 15.95
C LEU A 225 -13.20 -1.48 14.73
N ALA A 226 -13.58 -0.84 13.61
CA ALA A 226 -12.70 -0.68 12.47
C ALA A 226 -11.46 0.17 12.81
N MET A 227 -11.61 1.25 13.57
CA MET A 227 -10.50 2.06 14.04
C MET A 227 -9.56 1.28 14.97
N LEU A 228 -10.11 0.50 15.91
CA LEU A 228 -9.32 -0.39 16.78
C LEU A 228 -8.52 -1.40 15.96
N ARG A 229 -9.15 -2.02 14.95
CA ARG A 229 -8.45 -2.92 14.03
C ARG A 229 -7.30 -2.21 13.34
N ASP A 230 -7.51 -0.98 12.84
CA ASP A 230 -6.46 -0.21 12.18
C ASP A 230 -5.31 0.15 13.12
N LEU A 231 -5.59 0.46 14.39
CA LEU A 231 -4.55 0.68 15.41
C LEU A 231 -3.75 -0.59 15.64
N ILE A 232 -4.41 -1.74 15.77
CA ILE A 232 -3.76 -3.05 15.95
C ILE A 232 -2.85 -3.33 14.75
N VAL A 233 -3.38 -3.26 13.53
CA VAL A 233 -2.63 -3.53 12.29
C VAL A 233 -1.45 -2.57 12.12
N SER A 234 -1.64 -1.28 12.41
CA SER A 234 -0.56 -0.28 12.32
C SER A 234 0.53 -0.54 13.35
N THR A 235 0.16 -0.98 14.56
CA THR A 235 1.11 -1.29 15.63
C THR A 235 1.90 -2.55 15.33
N GLU A 236 1.25 -3.61 14.84
CA GLU A 236 1.91 -4.83 14.38
C GLU A 236 2.83 -4.57 13.18
N ASP A 237 2.44 -3.67 12.25
CA ASP A 237 3.28 -3.28 11.12
C ASP A 237 4.56 -2.59 11.56
N ILE A 238 4.49 -1.69 12.55
CA ILE A 238 5.68 -1.08 13.17
C ILE A 238 6.55 -2.17 13.79
N GLN A 239 6.01 -3.03 14.66
CA GLN A 239 6.79 -4.09 15.33
C GLN A 239 7.56 -4.96 14.34
N ARG A 240 6.89 -5.42 13.28
CA ARG A 240 7.51 -6.27 12.27
C ARG A 240 8.66 -5.57 11.54
N ARG A 241 8.54 -4.26 11.29
CA ARG A 241 9.52 -3.48 10.54
C ARG A 241 10.73 -3.06 11.38
N ILE A 242 10.57 -2.94 12.69
CA ILE A 242 11.64 -2.51 13.60
C ILE A 242 12.38 -3.66 14.29
N ALA A 243 11.86 -4.90 14.19
CA ALA A 243 12.35 -6.06 14.96
C ALA A 243 13.87 -6.27 14.81
N ASP A 244 14.38 -6.13 13.59
CA ASP A 244 15.80 -6.33 13.25
C ASP A 244 16.54 -5.00 13.05
N THR A 245 16.16 -3.95 13.78
CA THR A 245 16.74 -2.60 13.67
C THR A 245 17.14 -2.05 15.03
N ASP A 246 17.89 -0.96 15.05
CA ASP A 246 18.24 -0.25 16.30
C ASP A 246 17.00 0.31 17.05
N LEU A 247 15.85 0.35 16.38
CA LEU A 247 14.56 0.74 16.95
C LEU A 247 13.81 -0.42 17.63
N ALA A 248 14.39 -1.62 17.74
CA ALA A 248 13.73 -2.77 18.36
C ALA A 248 13.19 -2.50 19.77
N HIS A 249 13.83 -1.59 20.52
CA HIS A 249 13.38 -1.14 21.84
C HIS A 249 11.98 -0.49 21.83
N VAL A 250 11.58 0.14 20.71
CA VAL A 250 10.22 0.70 20.52
C VAL A 250 9.16 -0.41 20.50
N GLY A 251 9.56 -1.65 20.19
CA GLY A 251 8.68 -2.83 20.20
C GLY A 251 7.95 -3.01 21.54
N GLN A 252 8.59 -2.72 22.68
CA GLN A 252 7.97 -2.83 24.00
C GLN A 252 6.83 -1.82 24.20
N ILE A 253 6.95 -0.63 23.61
CA ILE A 253 5.88 0.40 23.63
C ILE A 253 4.69 -0.09 22.81
N CYS A 254 4.97 -0.67 21.63
CA CYS A 254 3.95 -1.26 20.76
C CYS A 254 3.22 -2.44 21.43
N GLU A 255 3.92 -3.31 22.16
CA GLU A 255 3.29 -4.42 22.91
C GLU A 255 2.31 -3.90 23.96
N ARG A 256 2.70 -2.86 24.69
CA ARG A 256 1.86 -2.22 25.71
C ARG A 256 0.65 -1.50 25.12
N LEU A 257 0.74 -1.01 23.88
CA LEU A 257 -0.39 -0.45 23.11
C LEU A 257 -1.36 -1.54 22.66
N LEU A 258 -0.84 -2.67 22.19
CA LEU A 258 -1.64 -3.75 21.60
C LEU A 258 -2.56 -4.42 22.61
N LEU A 259 -2.10 -4.62 23.85
CA LEU A 259 -2.87 -5.34 24.87
C LEU A 259 -4.28 -4.75 25.10
N PRO A 260 -4.44 -3.46 25.48
CA PRO A 260 -5.77 -2.89 25.67
C PRO A 260 -6.55 -2.83 24.36
N ALA A 261 -5.91 -2.52 23.23
CA ALA A 261 -6.58 -2.42 21.94
C ALA A 261 -7.20 -3.77 21.49
N ARG A 262 -6.46 -4.88 21.62
CA ARG A 262 -6.98 -6.22 21.30
C ARG A 262 -8.14 -6.61 22.21
N GLN A 263 -7.98 -6.41 23.52
CA GLN A 263 -9.05 -6.73 24.48
C GLN A 263 -10.34 -5.96 24.19
N MET A 264 -10.25 -4.70 23.78
CA MET A 264 -11.42 -3.91 23.37
C MET A 264 -12.03 -4.44 22.07
N TYR A 265 -11.20 -4.71 21.09
CA TYR A 265 -11.63 -5.20 19.78
C TYR A 265 -12.29 -6.59 19.87
N GLU A 266 -11.72 -7.51 20.66
CA GLU A 266 -12.22 -8.87 20.87
C GLU A 266 -13.54 -8.90 21.63
N ARG A 267 -13.76 -7.98 22.58
CA ARG A 267 -15.01 -7.88 23.33
C ARG A 267 -16.14 -7.27 22.51
N GLY A 268 -15.84 -6.40 21.55
CA GLY A 268 -16.84 -5.86 20.63
C GLY A 268 -18.03 -5.23 21.35
N GLU A 269 -19.23 -5.74 21.05
CA GLU A 269 -20.51 -5.30 21.63
C GLU A 269 -20.67 -5.72 23.10
N ASP A 270 -19.96 -6.76 23.55
CA ASP A 270 -19.96 -7.25 24.94
C ASP A 270 -18.97 -6.47 25.84
N PHE A 271 -18.43 -5.35 25.35
CA PHE A 271 -17.48 -4.54 26.10
C PHE A 271 -18.16 -3.89 27.33
N VAL A 272 -17.60 -4.15 28.51
CA VAL A 272 -18.05 -3.55 29.78
C VAL A 272 -17.03 -2.53 30.27
N PHE A 273 -17.49 -1.30 30.48
CA PHE A 273 -16.72 -0.23 31.10
C PHE A 273 -16.48 -0.52 32.59
N THR A 274 -15.21 -0.62 32.98
CA THR A 274 -14.79 -0.78 34.39
C THR A 274 -13.84 0.35 34.78
N ILE A 275 -13.67 0.60 36.08
CA ILE A 275 -12.74 1.64 36.59
C ILE A 275 -11.30 1.35 36.15
N ASP A 276 -10.92 0.07 36.03
CA ASP A 276 -9.57 -0.34 35.61
C ASP A 276 -9.23 0.09 34.18
N TRP A 277 -10.25 0.23 33.31
CA TRP A 277 -10.07 0.67 31.93
C TRP A 277 -9.64 2.12 31.79
N GLN A 278 -9.95 2.98 32.76
CA GLN A 278 -9.60 4.40 32.69
C GLN A 278 -8.07 4.60 32.58
N LYS A 279 -7.30 3.83 33.34
CA LYS A 279 -5.83 3.82 33.27
C LYS A 279 -5.32 3.30 31.92
N SER A 280 -5.96 2.27 31.37
CA SER A 280 -5.61 1.71 30.07
C SER A 280 -5.82 2.70 28.92
N PHE A 281 -6.85 3.55 29.00
CA PHE A 281 -7.13 4.56 27.96
C PHE A 281 -6.16 5.73 27.99
N ASP A 282 -5.87 6.26 29.18
CA ASP A 282 -4.87 7.33 29.31
C ASP A 282 -3.48 6.81 28.88
N LEU A 283 -3.19 5.54 29.16
CA LEU A 283 -1.99 4.87 28.67
C LEU A 283 -2.00 4.73 27.14
N LEU A 284 -3.12 4.32 26.51
CA LEU A 284 -3.23 4.19 25.05
C LEU A 284 -2.91 5.51 24.34
N LYS A 285 -3.46 6.63 24.82
CA LYS A 285 -3.14 7.96 24.26
C LYS A 285 -1.67 8.30 24.43
N SER A 286 -1.16 8.17 25.66
CA SER A 286 0.21 8.56 26.00
C SER A 286 1.25 7.75 25.21
N LEU A 287 1.03 6.44 25.08
CA LEU A 287 1.91 5.58 24.29
C LEU A 287 1.77 5.86 22.79
N GLY A 288 0.57 6.16 22.28
CA GLY A 288 0.38 6.53 20.88
C GLY A 288 1.13 7.80 20.51
N ASP A 289 1.08 8.82 21.36
CA ASP A 289 1.85 10.05 21.20
C ASP A 289 3.36 9.80 21.30
N ALA A 290 3.78 8.92 22.22
CA ALA A 290 5.19 8.54 22.35
C ALA A 290 5.71 7.85 21.08
N VAL A 291 4.94 6.90 20.51
CA VAL A 291 5.28 6.27 19.23
C VAL A 291 5.39 7.31 18.11
N LEU A 292 4.44 8.25 18.03
CA LEU A 292 4.51 9.33 17.05
C LEU A 292 5.78 10.19 17.22
N ALA A 293 6.12 10.58 18.44
CA ALA A 293 7.32 11.37 18.71
C ALA A 293 8.61 10.62 18.33
N LEU A 294 8.69 9.32 18.61
CA LEU A 294 9.87 8.50 18.31
C LEU A 294 10.20 8.43 16.81
N PHE A 295 9.20 8.39 15.94
CA PHE A 295 9.41 8.37 14.48
C PHE A 295 9.54 9.77 13.85
N HIS A 296 9.44 10.83 14.66
CA HIS A 296 9.59 12.23 14.27
C HIS A 296 10.52 12.99 15.23
N PRO A 297 11.80 12.56 15.38
CA PRO A 297 12.71 13.12 16.38
C PRO A 297 13.01 14.62 16.16
N ASP A 298 12.91 15.10 14.91
CA ASP A 298 13.17 16.50 14.56
C ASP A 298 11.96 17.43 14.82
N ARG A 299 10.88 16.90 15.41
CA ARG A 299 9.62 17.61 15.57
C ARG A 299 9.22 17.74 17.03
N ASP A 300 8.74 18.93 17.37
CA ASP A 300 8.19 19.21 18.69
C ASP A 300 6.88 18.42 18.94
N THR A 301 6.71 17.92 20.16
CA THR A 301 5.56 17.09 20.54
C THR A 301 4.24 17.86 20.52
N ALA A 302 4.24 19.16 20.84
CA ALA A 302 3.04 19.98 20.75
C ALA A 302 2.65 20.23 19.28
N ALA A 303 3.62 20.41 18.40
CA ALA A 303 3.38 20.51 16.96
C ALA A 303 2.75 19.22 16.40
N LEU A 304 3.27 18.06 16.78
CA LEU A 304 2.71 16.75 16.40
C LEU A 304 1.27 16.57 16.92
N ALA A 305 1.01 16.91 18.18
CA ALA A 305 -0.32 16.87 18.76
C ALA A 305 -1.30 17.79 18.02
N GLY A 306 -0.86 19.00 17.64
CA GLY A 306 -1.64 19.93 16.83
C GLY A 306 -2.02 19.37 15.46
N GLU A 307 -1.11 18.68 14.79
CA GLU A 307 -1.41 18.02 13.50
C GLU A 307 -2.43 16.89 13.64
N VAL A 308 -2.31 16.08 14.70
CA VAL A 308 -3.29 15.03 15.00
C VAL A 308 -4.67 15.66 15.23
N ALA A 309 -4.76 16.74 16.00
CA ALA A 309 -6.02 17.44 16.24
C ALA A 309 -6.65 17.97 14.94
N VAL A 310 -5.87 18.66 14.10
CA VAL A 310 -6.33 19.16 12.80
C VAL A 310 -6.79 18.01 11.88
N ALA A 311 -6.10 16.88 11.90
CA ALA A 311 -6.51 15.71 11.12
C ALA A 311 -7.85 15.15 11.61
N ILE A 312 -8.07 15.12 12.93
CA ILE A 312 -9.33 14.65 13.54
C ILE A 312 -10.48 15.55 13.13
N ASP A 313 -10.30 16.88 13.21
CA ASP A 313 -11.33 17.83 12.81
C ASP A 313 -11.74 17.64 11.35
N ARG A 314 -10.76 17.49 10.44
CA ARG A 314 -11.04 17.21 9.02
C ARG A 314 -11.76 15.89 8.83
N PHE A 315 -11.38 14.85 9.57
CA PHE A 315 -11.99 13.54 9.50
C PHE A 315 -13.46 13.58 9.96
N GLN A 316 -13.73 14.20 11.11
CA GLN A 316 -15.08 14.36 11.64
C GLN A 316 -15.96 15.20 10.71
N ALA A 317 -15.46 16.32 10.21
CA ALA A 317 -16.19 17.15 9.25
C ALA A 317 -16.56 16.37 7.97
N ARG A 318 -15.62 15.58 7.45
CA ARG A 318 -15.86 14.71 6.29
C ARG A 318 -16.91 13.64 6.59
N ARG A 319 -16.87 13.02 7.77
CA ARG A 319 -17.84 12.01 8.19
C ARG A 319 -19.24 12.60 8.31
N MET A 320 -19.38 13.75 8.97
CA MET A 320 -20.66 14.46 9.07
C MET A 320 -21.24 14.81 7.69
N ALA A 321 -20.39 15.23 6.74
CA ALA A 321 -20.82 15.47 5.37
C ALA A 321 -21.27 14.19 4.64
N GLN A 322 -20.65 13.03 4.91
CA GLN A 322 -21.07 11.73 4.37
C GLN A 322 -22.40 11.26 4.98
N GLU A 323 -22.56 11.39 6.29
CA GLU A 323 -23.81 11.08 7.01
C GLU A 323 -24.97 11.97 6.53
N ALA A 324 -24.68 13.24 6.21
CA ALA A 324 -25.63 14.18 5.62
C ALA A 324 -25.87 13.96 4.11
N GLY A 325 -25.25 12.95 3.48
CA GLY A 325 -25.38 12.65 2.05
C GLY A 325 -24.72 13.66 1.10
N GLN A 326 -23.91 14.59 1.64
CA GLN A 326 -23.21 15.65 0.87
C GLN A 326 -21.92 15.13 0.21
N LEU A 327 -21.36 14.04 0.74
CA LEU A 327 -20.22 13.34 0.16
C LEU A 327 -20.56 11.85 -0.02
N PRO A 328 -20.04 11.20 -1.08
CA PRO A 328 -20.23 9.76 -1.24
C PRO A 328 -19.62 9.00 -0.06
N GLN A 329 -20.33 7.97 0.41
CA GLN A 329 -19.75 6.98 1.31
C GLN A 329 -18.62 6.26 0.56
N VAL A 330 -17.46 6.20 1.22
CA VAL A 330 -16.19 5.70 0.70
C VAL A 330 -16.06 4.25 1.06
#